data_AF-A0A9E5P3H7-F1
#
_entry.id   AF-A0A9E5P3H7-F1
#
_cell.length_a   1.000
_cell.length_b   1.000
_cell.length_c   1.000
_cell.angle_alpha   90.00
_cell.angle_beta   90.00
_cell.angle_gamma   90.00
#
_symmetry.space_group_name_H-M   'P 1'
#
loop_
_entity.id
_entity.type
_entity.pdbx_description
1 polymer ?
#
loop_
_entity_poly.entity_id
_entity_poly.type
_entity_poly.pdbx_seq_one_letter_code
_entity_poly.pdbx_strand_id
1 'polypeptide(L)'
;MDHDSNQRDQDSEEANETIQEDSPVDLNLLFPEEKTDLNRLFPDSRLRRLLREVRRNRRDVERFLKRLGTEGGVSEKPGGADEVS
;
A
#
# COMPACT_ATOMS: atom_id res chain seq x y z
N MET A 1 -31.56 12.95 34.64
CA MET A 1 -31.69 12.24 33.34
C MET A 1 -30.55 12.80 32.54
N ASP A 2 -29.39 12.18 32.75
CA ASP A 2 -28.13 12.75 32.34
C ASP A 2 -27.57 11.94 31.18
N HIS A 3 -26.91 12.70 30.33
CA HIS A 3 -25.87 12.31 29.37
C HIS A 3 -26.30 11.91 27.95
N ASP A 4 -26.21 12.93 27.09
CA ASP A 4 -25.25 12.94 25.98
C ASP A 4 -25.47 11.88 24.89
N SER A 5 -26.43 12.17 24.00
CA SER A 5 -26.50 11.53 22.68
C SER A 5 -25.36 12.06 21.82
N ASN A 6 -24.17 11.48 22.02
CA ASN A 6 -22.98 11.74 21.24
C ASN A 6 -23.18 11.25 19.80
N GLN A 7 -23.43 12.21 18.93
CA GLN A 7 -23.43 12.06 17.48
C GLN A 7 -21.99 11.77 17.02
N ARG A 8 -21.65 10.50 16.88
CA ARG A 8 -20.46 10.03 16.17
C ARG A 8 -20.87 9.43 14.83
N ASP A 9 -21.31 10.32 13.96
CA ASP A 9 -21.08 10.12 12.54
C ASP A 9 -19.58 10.32 12.27
N GLN A 10 -19.06 9.52 11.34
CA GLN A 10 -17.72 9.63 10.75
C GLN A 10 -16.56 9.11 11.60
N ASP A 11 -16.34 7.80 11.57
CA ASP A 11 -14.98 7.35 11.32
C ASP A 11 -14.98 6.15 10.37
N SER A 12 -14.18 6.30 9.33
CA SER A 12 -13.71 5.29 8.40
C SER A 12 -14.77 4.66 7.50
N GLU A 13 -14.87 5.28 6.32
CA GLU A 13 -14.96 4.60 5.03
C GLU A 13 -14.00 3.39 5.00
N GLU A 14 -14.41 2.30 5.64
CA GLU A 14 -13.67 1.05 5.64
C GLU A 14 -13.81 0.45 4.24
N ALA A 15 -12.84 0.83 3.41
CA ALA A 15 -12.41 0.14 2.21
C ALA A 15 -13.58 -0.40 1.38
N ASN A 16 -14.30 0.50 0.72
CA ASN A 16 -15.04 0.17 -0.49
C ASN A 16 -14.04 -0.19 -1.61
N GLU A 17 -13.26 -1.23 -1.40
CA GLU A 17 -12.67 -2.03 -2.46
C GLU A 17 -13.61 -3.19 -2.71
N THR A 18 -14.85 -2.83 -3.02
CA THR A 18 -15.66 -3.65 -3.92
C THR A 18 -14.76 -3.88 -5.12
N ILE A 19 -14.25 -5.10 -5.22
CA ILE A 19 -13.47 -5.60 -6.33
C ILE A 19 -14.26 -5.19 -7.58
N GLN A 20 -13.80 -4.15 -8.28
CA GLN A 20 -14.40 -3.74 -9.54
C GLN A 20 -14.02 -4.85 -10.53
N GLU A 21 -14.83 -5.90 -10.52
CA GLU A 21 -14.59 -7.15 -11.23
C GLU A 21 -14.68 -7.00 -12.75
N ASP A 22 -14.90 -5.80 -13.30
CA ASP A 22 -15.02 -5.59 -14.74
C ASP A 22 -14.27 -4.37 -15.30
N SER A 23 -13.64 -3.56 -14.47
CA SER A 23 -12.87 -2.41 -14.99
C SER A 23 -11.63 -2.91 -15.75
N PRO A 24 -11.47 -2.55 -17.03
CA PRO A 24 -10.32 -2.97 -17.83
C PRO A 24 -9.04 -2.44 -17.19
N VAL A 25 -8.14 -3.34 -16.83
CA VAL A 25 -6.84 -2.95 -16.27
C VAL A 25 -5.94 -2.50 -17.41
N ASP A 26 -5.58 -1.22 -17.38
CA ASP A 26 -4.57 -0.66 -18.27
C ASP A 26 -3.18 -0.84 -17.66
N LEU A 27 -2.41 -1.78 -18.22
CA LEU A 27 -1.06 -2.05 -17.76
C LEU A 27 -0.08 -0.92 -18.05
N ASN A 28 -0.30 -0.13 -19.12
CA ASN A 28 0.59 0.97 -19.49
C ASN A 28 0.46 2.13 -18.47
N LEU A 29 -0.72 2.31 -17.89
CA LEU A 29 -0.91 3.26 -16.78
C LEU A 29 -0.33 2.73 -15.46
N LEU A 30 -0.35 1.41 -15.25
CA LEU A 30 0.24 0.81 -14.05
C LEU A 30 1.77 0.82 -14.08
N PHE A 31 2.36 0.66 -15.26
CA PHE A 31 3.80 0.55 -15.50
C PHE A 31 4.24 1.54 -16.60
N PRO A 32 4.18 2.85 -16.34
CA PRO A 32 4.48 3.88 -17.34
C PRO A 32 5.95 3.93 -17.76
N GLU A 33 6.84 3.31 -16.99
CA GLU A 33 8.27 3.24 -17.27
C GLU A 33 8.60 2.23 -18.38
N GLU A 34 7.66 1.33 -18.68
CA GLU A 34 7.83 0.33 -19.73
C GLU A 34 7.66 0.95 -21.10
N LYS A 35 8.69 0.79 -21.94
CA LYS A 35 8.69 1.30 -23.33
C LYS A 35 7.80 0.47 -24.25
N THR A 36 7.39 -0.72 -23.80
CA THR A 36 6.61 -1.67 -24.59
C THR A 36 5.15 -1.62 -24.16
N ASP A 37 4.24 -1.69 -25.13
CA ASP A 37 2.80 -1.74 -24.85
C ASP A 37 2.41 -3.07 -24.19
N LEU A 38 2.26 -3.04 -22.87
CA LEU A 38 1.94 -4.20 -22.06
C LEU A 38 0.51 -4.70 -22.30
N ASN A 39 -0.42 -3.81 -22.66
CA ASN A 39 -1.79 -4.22 -23.01
C ASN A 39 -1.81 -5.08 -24.27
N ARG A 40 -0.87 -4.85 -25.19
CA ARG A 40 -0.69 -5.68 -26.39
C ARG A 40 0.00 -7.02 -26.08
N LEU A 41 0.97 -7.04 -25.17
CA LEU A 41 1.65 -8.27 -24.76
C LEU A 41 0.74 -9.20 -23.97
N PHE A 42 -0.13 -8.62 -23.14
CA PHE A 42 -1.03 -9.36 -22.26
C PHE A 42 -2.48 -9.03 -22.60
N PRO A 43 -3.02 -9.53 -23.72
CA PRO A 43 -4.40 -9.26 -24.10
C PRO A 43 -5.42 -9.86 -23.12
N ASP A 44 -5.06 -10.92 -22.39
CA ASP A 44 -5.90 -11.58 -21.39
C ASP A 44 -6.15 -10.69 -20.17
N SER A 45 -7.43 -10.38 -19.93
CA SER A 45 -7.89 -9.56 -18.82
C SER A 45 -7.56 -10.16 -17.45
N ARG A 46 -7.55 -11.49 -17.32
CA ARG A 46 -7.23 -12.17 -16.06
C ARG A 46 -5.78 -11.91 -15.64
N LEU A 47 -4.85 -11.99 -16.59
CA LEU A 47 -3.44 -11.73 -16.33
C LEU A 47 -3.19 -10.26 -15.96
N ARG A 48 -3.88 -9.32 -16.61
CA ARG A 48 -3.75 -7.89 -16.23
C ARG A 48 -4.23 -7.62 -14.81
N ARG A 49 -5.33 -8.27 -14.39
CA ARG A 49 -5.83 -8.18 -13.00
C ARG A 49 -4.83 -8.73 -12.00
N LEU A 50 -4.23 -9.88 -12.28
CA LEU A 50 -3.19 -10.47 -11.44
C LEU A 50 -2.02 -9.48 -11.24
N LEU A 51 -1.54 -8.86 -12.31
CA LEU A 51 -0.44 -7.88 -12.23
C LEU A 51 -0.80 -6.66 -11.36
N ARG A 52 -2.04 -6.17 -11.46
CA ARG A 52 -2.57 -5.09 -10.61
C ARG A 52 -2.57 -5.51 -9.13
N GLU A 53 -3.06 -6.71 -8.84
CA GLU A 53 -3.14 -7.25 -7.47
C GLU A 53 -1.77 -7.46 -6.86
N VAL A 54 -0.83 -8.04 -7.60
CA VAL A 54 0.57 -8.21 -7.16
C VAL A 54 1.20 -6.87 -6.82
N ARG A 55 1.02 -5.86 -7.69
CA ARG A 55 1.54 -4.50 -7.43
C ARG A 55 0.92 -3.89 -6.17
N ARG A 56 -0.38 -4.05 -5.99
CA ARG A 56 -1.08 -3.55 -4.80
C ARG A 56 -0.58 -4.26 -3.53
N ASN A 57 -0.53 -5.58 -3.55
CA ASN A 57 -0.06 -6.39 -2.41
C ASN A 57 1.36 -5.98 -2.00
N ARG A 58 2.28 -5.79 -2.97
CA ARG A 58 3.62 -5.29 -2.68
C ARG A 58 3.61 -3.94 -1.97
N ARG A 59 2.82 -2.97 -2.45
CA ARG A 59 2.69 -1.65 -1.80
C ARG A 59 2.12 -1.75 -0.39
N ASP A 60 1.18 -2.66 -0.18
CA ASP A 60 0.54 -2.86 1.11
C ASP A 60 1.52 -3.50 2.11
N VAL A 61 2.31 -4.50 1.67
CA VAL A 61 3.40 -5.08 2.46
C VAL A 61 4.47 -4.04 2.79
N GLU A 62 4.92 -3.26 1.80
CA GLU A 62 5.90 -2.19 2.04
C GLU A 62 5.37 -1.15 3.04
N ARG A 63 4.09 -0.78 2.96
CA ARG A 63 3.43 0.11 3.91
C ARG A 63 3.36 -0.50 5.30
N PHE A 64 3.02 -1.79 5.40
CA PHE A 64 2.95 -2.52 6.65
C PHE A 64 4.32 -2.59 7.34
N LEU A 65 5.37 -2.95 6.61
CA LEU A 65 6.74 -2.99 7.13
C LEU A 65 7.22 -1.61 7.58
N LYS A 66 6.89 -0.54 6.84
CA LYS A 66 7.20 0.84 7.26
C LYS A 66 6.50 1.22 8.56
N ARG A 67 5.23 0.83 8.74
CA ARG A 67 4.49 1.07 10.00
C ARG A 67 5.14 0.34 11.17
N LEU A 68 5.46 -0.95 11.00
CA LEU A 68 6.17 -1.73 12.02
C LEU A 68 7.55 -1.14 12.37
N GLY A 69 8.33 -0.73 11.37
CA GLY A 69 9.64 -0.11 11.58
C GLY A 69 9.59 1.28 12.21
N THR A 70 8.48 2.00 12.05
CA THR A 70 8.26 3.32 12.67
C THR A 70 7.91 3.19 14.17
N GLU A 71 7.29 2.08 14.57
CA GLU A 71 7.00 1.79 15.99
C GLU A 71 8.13 1.06 16.71
N GLY A 72 8.98 0.33 15.97
CA GLY A 72 10.18 -0.32 16.49
C GLY A 72 11.41 0.58 16.48
N GLY A 73 11.33 1.75 17.10
CA GLY A 73 12.44 2.70 17.23
C GLY A 73 13.65 2.13 17.96
N VAL A 74 14.46 1.32 17.28
CA VAL A 74 15.84 1.05 17.66
C VAL A 74 16.67 2.26 17.24
N SER A 75 16.57 3.32 18.05
CA SER A 75 17.61 4.33 18.14
C SER A 75 18.84 3.69 18.76
N GLU A 76 19.55 2.86 18.00
CA GLU A 76 20.94 2.53 18.31
C GLU A 76 21.75 3.80 18.11
N LYS A 77 21.85 4.58 19.19
CA LYS A 77 22.91 5.59 19.29
C LYS A 77 24.24 4.84 19.16
N PRO A 78 25.14 5.26 18.24
CA PRO A 78 26.50 4.76 18.26
C PRO A 78 27.14 5.26 19.55
N GLY A 79 27.22 4.41 20.57
CA GLY A 79 28.01 4.64 21.77
C GLY A 79 29.46 4.68 21.35
N GLY A 80 30.04 5.89 21.39
CA GLY A 80 31.41 6.17 20.98
C GLY A 80 32.41 5.24 21.64
N ALA A 81 33.19 4.56 20.81
CA ALA A 81 34.49 4.07 21.21
C ALA A 81 35.44 5.26 21.38
N ASP A 82 36.34 5.11 22.35
CA ASP A 82 37.58 5.89 22.53
C ASP A 82 37.44 7.38 22.90
N GLU A 83 37.58 7.67 24.19
CA GLU A 83 38.60 8.64 24.57
C GLU A 83 39.38 8.11 25.79
N VAL A 84 40.57 7.61 25.47
CA VAL A 84 41.69 7.36 26.37
C VAL A 84 42.14 8.67 27.04
N SER A 85 42.29 8.67 28.36
CA SER A 85 43.45 9.26 29.06
C SER A 85 43.44 9.01 30.55
#